data_AF-A0A8T4YGW3-F1
#
_entry.id   AF-A0A8T4YGW3-F1
#
_cell.length_a   1.000
_cell.length_b   1.000
_cell.length_c   1.000
_cell.angle_alpha   90.00
_cell.angle_beta   90.00
_cell.angle_gamma   90.00
#
_symmetry.space_group_name_H-M   'P 1'
#
loop_
_entity.id
_entity.type
_entity.pdbx_description
1 polymer ?
#
loop_
_entity_poly.entity_id
_entity_poly.type
_entity_poly.pdbx_seq_one_letter_code
_entity_poly.pdbx_strand_id
1 'polypeptide(L)' 'MSKVKPIIQIENVVVSVTLNQSLDLMSVVKALPDTVEYEPEQFPGLIFRLKKPKTATLIFNSGRMVCTGAKSEDLAIKAV' A
#
# COMPACT_ATOMS: atom_id res chain seq x y z
N MET A 1 2.94 -42.91 14.89
CA MET A 1 2.16 -41.66 14.70
C MET A 1 2.71 -40.95 13.47
N SER A 2 1.94 -40.89 12.38
CA SER A 2 2.31 -40.16 11.17
C SER A 2 2.33 -38.66 11.44
N LYS A 3 3.49 -38.02 11.33
CA LYS A 3 3.62 -36.56 11.47
C LYS A 3 2.95 -35.88 10.27
N VAL A 4 1.82 -35.22 10.48
CA VAL A 4 1.20 -34.36 9.47
C VAL A 4 2.11 -33.14 9.26
N LYS A 5 2.48 -32.85 8.01
CA LYS A 5 3.24 -31.63 7.69
C LYS A 5 2.29 -30.43 7.69
N PRO A 6 2.63 -29.33 8.37
CA PRO A 6 1.80 -28.13 8.35
C PRO A 6 1.80 -27.49 6.95
N ILE A 7 0.67 -26.93 6.56
CA ILE A 7 0.54 -26.11 5.34
C ILE A 7 0.74 -24.66 5.76
N ILE A 8 1.72 -23.99 5.16
CA ILE A 8 2.01 -22.57 5.39
C ILE A 8 1.49 -21.81 4.17
N GLN A 9 0.68 -20.78 4.40
CA GLN A 9 0.11 -19.92 3.36
C GLN A 9 0.33 -18.45 3.72
N ILE A 10 0.76 -17.65 2.74
CA ILE A 10 0.90 -16.20 2.89
C ILE A 10 -0.48 -15.57 2.70
N GLU A 11 -0.96 -14.88 3.73
CA GLU A 11 -2.22 -14.13 3.65
C GLU A 11 -2.03 -12.67 3.29
N ASN A 12 -0.90 -12.09 3.69
CA ASN A 12 -0.59 -10.70 3.43
C ASN A 12 0.91 -10.44 3.47
N VAL A 13 1.37 -9.57 2.59
CA VAL A 13 2.70 -8.98 2.58
C VAL A 13 2.52 -7.47 2.70
N VAL A 14 3.22 -6.88 3.66
CA VAL A 14 3.26 -5.43 3.86
C VAL A 14 4.65 -4.93 3.48
N VAL A 15 4.72 -3.95 2.60
CA VAL A 15 5.98 -3.36 2.13
C VAL A 15 6.01 -1.87 2.43
N SER A 16 7.21 -1.38 2.75
CA SER A 16 7.48 0.04 2.96
C SER A 16 8.39 0.57 1.86
N VAL A 17 8.10 1.76 1.37
CA VAL A 17 8.81 2.40 0.25
C VAL A 17 9.16 3.83 0.67
N THR A 18 10.32 4.31 0.24
CA THR A 18 10.77 5.68 0.52
C THR A 18 11.14 6.37 -0.79
N LEU A 19 10.43 7.46 -1.12
CA LEU A 19 10.67 8.25 -2.34
C LEU A 19 11.83 9.25 -2.20
N ASN A 20 12.44 9.37 -1.02
CA ASN A 20 13.53 10.30 -0.69
C ASN A 20 13.22 11.78 -1.00
N GLN A 21 11.95 12.16 -0.96
CA GLN A 21 11.48 13.54 -1.17
C GLN A 21 10.17 13.79 -0.45
N SER A 22 9.88 15.05 -0.10
CA SER A 22 8.58 15.43 0.43
C SER A 22 7.53 15.49 -0.69
N LEU A 23 6.29 15.10 -0.37
CA LEU A 23 5.16 15.19 -1.27
C LEU A 23 4.12 16.21 -0.77
N ASP A 24 3.59 17.02 -1.68
CA ASP A 24 2.35 17.75 -1.47
C ASP A 24 1.16 16.85 -1.84
N LEU A 25 0.55 16.24 -0.83
CA LEU A 25 -0.58 15.32 -1.02
C LEU A 25 -1.80 16.03 -1.63
N MET A 26 -2.00 17.32 -1.38
CA MET A 26 -3.12 18.06 -1.98
C MET A 26 -2.96 18.19 -3.50
N SER A 27 -1.73 18.37 -3.98
CA SER A 27 -1.43 18.35 -5.40
C SER A 27 -1.66 16.97 -6.02
N VAL A 28 -1.34 15.88 -5.31
CA VAL A 28 -1.64 14.51 -5.76
C VAL A 28 -3.15 14.28 -5.89
N VAL A 29 -3.94 14.71 -4.91
CA VAL A 29 -5.42 14.62 -4.96
C VAL A 29 -5.98 15.39 -6.14
N LYS A 30 -5.50 16.61 -6.40
CA LYS A 30 -5.93 17.39 -7.56
C LYS A 30 -5.62 16.70 -8.89
N ALA A 31 -4.49 15.97 -8.96
CA ALA A 31 -4.10 15.24 -10.16
C ALA A 31 -4.87 13.93 -10.36
N LEU A 32 -5.33 13.29 -9.27
CA LEU A 32 -5.96 11.96 -9.28
C LEU A 32 -7.28 11.91 -8.47
N PRO A 33 -8.24 12.82 -8.71
CA PRO A 33 -9.38 13.05 -7.80
C PRO A 33 -10.25 11.81 -7.55
N ASP A 34 -10.38 10.92 -8.55
CA ASP A 34 -11.24 9.72 -8.46
C ASP A 34 -10.50 8.45 -8.01
N THR A 35 -9.19 8.56 -7.72
CA THR A 35 -8.33 7.38 -7.45
C THR A 35 -7.74 7.38 -6.04
N VAL A 36 -7.78 8.52 -5.35
CA VAL A 36 -7.20 8.68 -4.02
C VAL A 36 -8.24 9.17 -3.01
N GLU A 37 -8.11 8.70 -1.77
CA GLU A 37 -8.86 9.21 -0.63
C GLU A 37 -7.88 9.97 0.28
N TYR A 38 -8.17 11.24 0.58
CA TYR A 38 -7.34 12.03 1.49
C TYR A 38 -8.20 12.96 2.35
N GLU A 39 -8.29 12.64 3.63
CA GLU A 39 -8.98 13.41 4.64
C GLU A 39 -8.04 13.61 5.84
N PRO A 40 -7.17 14.65 5.83
CA PRO A 40 -6.09 14.80 6.81
C PRO A 40 -6.57 14.91 8.27
N GLU A 41 -7.80 15.41 8.47
CA GLU A 41 -8.45 15.48 9.79
C GLU A 41 -8.80 14.10 10.35
N GLN A 42 -9.03 13.10 9.49
CA GLN A 42 -9.31 11.71 9.89
C GLN A 42 -8.05 10.85 9.89
N PHE A 43 -7.20 11.00 8.87
CA PHE A 43 -5.98 10.21 8.71
C PHE A 43 -4.90 11.02 7.96
N PRO A 44 -3.66 11.08 8.47
CA PRO A 44 -2.61 11.94 7.90
C PRO A 44 -2.04 11.48 6.55
N GLY A 45 -2.37 10.27 6.09
CA GLY A 45 -1.89 9.73 4.83
C GLY A 45 -2.95 9.74 3.74
N LEU A 46 -2.52 9.86 2.49
CA LEU A 46 -3.34 9.64 1.32
C LEU A 46 -3.47 8.14 1.06
N ILE A 47 -4.68 7.65 0.82
CA ILE A 47 -4.98 6.25 0.54
C ILE A 47 -5.17 6.07 -0.96
N PHE A 48 -4.33 5.26 -1.57
CA PHE A 48 -4.42 4.89 -2.99
C PHE A 48 -4.74 3.40 -3.11
N ARG A 49 -5.82 3.06 -3.83
CA ARG A 49 -6.30 1.67 -3.96
C ARG A 49 -6.13 1.17 -5.38
N LEU A 50 -5.37 0.09 -5.55
CA LEU A 50 -5.24 -0.62 -6.82
C LEU A 50 -6.28 -1.74 -6.90
N LYS A 51 -6.88 -1.91 -8.08
CA LYS A 51 -7.82 -3.02 -8.36
C LYS A 51 -7.07 -4.31 -8.68
N LYS A 52 -5.94 -4.23 -9.38
CA LYS A 52 -5.12 -5.37 -9.82
C LYS A 52 -3.62 -4.99 -9.78
N PRO A 53 -2.81 -5.57 -8.87
CA PRO A 53 -3.22 -6.40 -7.73
C PRO A 53 -4.14 -5.62 -6.76
N LYS A 54 -4.97 -6.35 -5.99
CA LYS A 54 -5.87 -5.71 -5.02
C LYS A 54 -5.08 -5.28 -3.79
N THR A 55 -4.57 -4.06 -3.79
CA THR A 55 -3.74 -3.50 -2.71
C THR A 55 -4.20 -2.11 -2.31
N ALA A 56 -3.80 -1.70 -1.12
CA ALA A 56 -3.94 -0.34 -0.63
C ALA A 56 -2.56 0.20 -0.26
N THR A 57 -2.25 1.39 -0.75
CA THR A 57 -1.00 2.10 -0.50
C THR A 57 -1.31 3.39 0.26
N LEU A 58 -0.71 3.52 1.44
CA LEU A 58 -0.76 4.73 2.26
C LEU A 58 0.45 5.59 1.90
N ILE A 59 0.23 6.85 1.55
CA ILE A 59 1.27 7.79 1.11
C ILE A 59 1.30 8.97 2.09
N PHE A 60 2.47 9.32 2.60
CA PHE A 60 2.63 10.41 3.58
C PHE A 60 3.42 11.58 2.99
N ASN A 61 3.22 12.80 3.51
CA ASN A 61 3.97 14.00 3.09
C ASN A 61 5.49 13.83 3.16
N SER A 62 5.99 12.95 4.03
CA SER A 62 7.42 12.61 4.13
C SER A 62 8.00 11.86 2.91
N GLY A 63 7.16 11.43 1.97
CA GLY A 63 7.56 10.54 0.86
C GLY A 63 7.69 9.07 1.26
N ARG A 64 7.36 8.71 2.50
CA ARG A 64 7.18 7.32 2.91
C ARG A 64 5.85 6.80 2.40
N MET A 65 5.84 5.54 1.99
CA MET A 65 4.66 4.82 1.56
C MET A 65 4.61 3.44 2.21
N VAL A 66 3.40 2.96 2.50
CA VAL A 66 3.16 1.61 3.03
C VAL A 66 2.10 0.94 2.16
N CYS A 67 2.45 -0.16 1.49
CA CYS A 67 1.54 -0.95 0.66
C CYS A 67 1.20 -2.27 1.37
N THR A 68 -0.08 -2.63 1.35
CA THR A 68 -0.64 -3.84 1.98
C THR A 68 -1.70 -4.48 1.09
N GLY A 69 -1.99 -5.76 1.32
CA GLY A 69 -3.03 -6.55 0.62
C GLY A 69 -2.48 -7.52 -0.42
N ALA A 70 -1.17 -7.51 -0.68
CA ALA A 70 -0.52 -8.45 -1.58
C ALA A 70 -0.39 -9.83 -0.91
N LYS A 71 -0.60 -10.92 -1.66
CA LYS A 71 -0.46 -12.31 -1.17
C LYS A 71 0.88 -12.98 -1.51
N SER A 72 1.80 -12.22 -2.10
CA SER A 72 3.17 -12.64 -2.35
C SER A 72 4.07 -11.41 -2.49
N GLU A 73 5.37 -11.61 -2.35
CA GLU A 73 6.37 -10.58 -2.57
C GLU A 73 6.31 -10.02 -4.00
N ASP A 74 6.22 -10.89 -5.02
CA ASP A 74 6.09 -10.47 -6.43
C ASP A 74 4.87 -9.56 -6.67
N LEU A 75 3.73 -9.86 -6.02
CA LEU A 75 2.54 -9.03 -6.13
C LEU A 75 2.72 -7.70 -5.39
N ALA A 76 3.45 -7.68 -4.28
CA ALA A 76 3.77 -6.44 -3.57
C ALA A 76 4.69 -5.54 -4.41
N ILE A 77 5.70 -6.12 -5.07
CA ILE A 77 6.61 -5.40 -5.97
C ILE A 77 5.85 -4.83 -7.18
N LYS A 78 4.92 -5.60 -7.78
CA LYS A 78 4.09 -5.10 -8.91
C LYS A 78 3.10 -4.00 -8.52
N ALA A 79 2.78 -3.88 -7.24
CA ALA A 79 1.81 -2.91 -6.73
C ALA A 79 2.42 -1.53 -6.43
N VAL A 80 3.74 -1.46 -6.33
CA VAL A 80 4.53 -0.27 -6.01
C VAL A 80 5.16 0.28 -7.29
#